data_AF-A0A093Y5S1-F1
#
_entry.id   AF-A0A093Y5S1-F1
#
_cell.length_a   1.000
_cell.length_b   1.000
_cell.length_c   1.000
_cell.angle_alpha   90.00
_cell.angle_beta   90.00
_cell.angle_gamma   90.00
#
_symmetry.space_group_name_H-M   'P 1'
#
loop_
_entity.id
_entity.type
_entity.pdbx_description
1 polymer ?
#
loop_
_entity_poly.entity_id
_entity_poly.type
_entity_poly.pdbx_seq_one_letter_code
_entity_poly.pdbx_strand_id
1 'polypeptide(L)'
;MGMIMDSPRGCLPLEWMRTIPNDGLIHLHYSFKRSDLVATNHQALQDIMSTNTYNFEKPWKLYTLIWEKTGILLEQLEKEAKANPMEKMDDEMIDQETGFLRAVCHDIVLEKREALKSHKVDTKALEADIFGTIMLRGEFSDDELVDQMLTFLAAGHETTARALTWACYLLCQHPDIQSCLREEIYTTIPSAEHAITWNQLESMSLLNGVCEEVLRLYPTVPATIRE
;
A
#
# COMPACT_ATOMS: atom_id res chain seq x y z
N MET A 1 -5.08 -27.82 13.31
CA MET A 1 -4.80 -26.38 13.13
C MET A 1 -3.40 -26.20 12.52
N GLY A 2 -3.13 -26.77 11.34
CA GLY A 2 -1.78 -26.81 10.75
C GLY A 2 -1.69 -26.43 9.26
N MET A 3 -2.83 -26.33 8.54
CA MET A 3 -2.79 -26.24 7.08
C MET A 3 -2.47 -24.85 6.49
N ILE A 4 -2.45 -23.77 7.29
CA ILE A 4 -2.28 -22.40 6.79
C ILE A 4 -0.82 -21.91 6.83
N MET A 5 0.07 -22.59 7.57
CA MET A 5 1.47 -22.17 7.74
C MET A 5 2.51 -23.10 7.12
N ASP A 6 2.13 -24.30 6.67
CA ASP A 6 3.09 -25.32 6.18
C ASP A 6 3.70 -24.98 4.80
N SER A 7 3.23 -23.93 4.13
CA SER A 7 3.82 -23.43 2.88
C SER A 7 3.61 -21.93 2.74
N PRO A 8 4.68 -21.11 2.68
CA PRO A 8 4.57 -19.68 2.41
C PRO A 8 3.86 -19.44 1.07
N ARG A 9 2.98 -18.44 1.02
CA ARG A 9 2.11 -18.20 -0.16
C ARG A 9 2.88 -17.98 -1.46
N GLY A 10 4.15 -17.56 -1.39
CA GLY A 10 5.03 -17.35 -2.56
C GLY A 10 5.76 -18.59 -3.09
N CYS A 11 5.72 -19.74 -2.41
CA CYS A 11 6.47 -20.93 -2.85
C CYS A 11 5.93 -21.53 -4.15
N LEU A 12 4.61 -21.69 -4.26
CA LEU A 12 3.97 -22.21 -5.47
C LEU A 12 4.15 -21.28 -6.68
N PRO A 13 3.90 -19.95 -6.59
CA PRO A 13 4.21 -19.04 -7.68
C PRO A 13 5.67 -19.10 -8.12
N LEU A 14 6.62 -19.16 -7.18
CA LEU A 14 8.05 -19.24 -7.48
C LEU A 14 8.40 -20.55 -8.21
N GLU A 15 7.81 -21.67 -7.79
CA GLU A 15 7.96 -22.95 -8.47
C GLU A 15 7.41 -22.89 -9.90
N TRP A 16 6.23 -22.33 -10.09
CA TRP A 16 5.62 -22.16 -11.42
C TRP A 16 6.47 -21.29 -12.34
N MET A 17 7.00 -20.17 -11.85
CA MET A 17 7.90 -19.30 -12.61
C MET A 17 9.14 -20.04 -13.15
N ARG A 18 9.64 -21.03 -12.40
CA ARG A 18 10.85 -21.80 -12.73
C ARG A 18 10.56 -23.03 -13.59
N THR A 19 9.39 -23.65 -13.44
CA THR A 19 9.08 -24.96 -14.01
C THR A 19 8.16 -24.89 -15.23
N ILE A 20 7.30 -23.87 -15.31
CA ILE A 20 6.37 -23.69 -16.43
C ILE A 20 7.02 -22.78 -17.46
N PRO A 21 7.19 -23.21 -18.73
CA PRO A 21 7.67 -22.33 -19.80
C PRO A 21 6.79 -21.08 -19.91
N ASN A 22 7.39 -19.91 -19.80
CA ASN A 22 6.70 -18.63 -19.82
C ASN A 22 7.60 -17.55 -20.46
N ASP A 23 6.97 -16.51 -21.02
CA ASP A 23 7.67 -15.34 -21.61
C ASP A 23 7.36 -14.08 -20.79
N GLY A 24 7.42 -14.20 -19.45
CA GLY A 24 7.11 -13.11 -18.52
C GLY A 24 5.71 -13.13 -17.91
N LEU A 25 4.78 -13.91 -18.46
CA LEU A 25 3.43 -14.08 -17.93
C LEU A 25 3.03 -15.57 -17.89
N ILE A 26 2.38 -15.98 -16.80
CA ILE A 26 1.66 -17.25 -16.71
C ILE A 26 0.17 -16.93 -16.57
N HIS A 27 -0.64 -17.50 -17.45
CA HIS A 27 -2.09 -17.36 -17.40
C HIS A 27 -2.73 -18.56 -16.70
N LEU A 28 -3.40 -18.31 -15.58
CA LEU A 28 -4.08 -19.31 -14.79
C LEU A 28 -5.58 -19.26 -15.09
N HIS A 29 -6.09 -20.31 -15.74
CA HIS A 29 -7.52 -20.47 -15.96
C HIS A 29 -8.16 -21.27 -14.84
N TYR A 30 -9.07 -20.64 -14.10
CA TYR A 30 -9.90 -21.33 -13.13
C TYR A 30 -11.23 -21.73 -13.76
N SER A 31 -11.83 -22.80 -13.25
CA SER A 31 -13.25 -23.07 -13.51
C SER A 31 -14.06 -21.85 -13.02
N PHE A 32 -15.10 -21.43 -13.75
CA PHE A 32 -15.93 -20.22 -13.53
C PHE A 32 -15.46 -18.88 -14.16
N LYS A 33 -14.82 -18.88 -15.34
CA LYS A 33 -14.47 -17.67 -16.14
C LYS A 33 -13.54 -16.66 -15.44
N ARG A 34 -12.93 -17.02 -14.31
CA ARG A 34 -11.90 -16.21 -13.67
C ARG A 34 -10.54 -16.62 -14.22
N SER A 35 -9.77 -15.64 -14.68
CA SER A 35 -8.41 -15.87 -15.16
C SER A 35 -7.49 -14.95 -14.38
N ASP A 36 -6.42 -15.49 -13.80
CA ASP A 36 -5.40 -14.69 -13.14
C ASP A 36 -4.14 -14.67 -14.01
N LEU A 37 -3.44 -13.54 -14.03
CA LEU A 37 -2.13 -13.41 -14.65
C LEU A 37 -1.07 -13.34 -13.55
N VAL A 38 -0.06 -14.20 -13.65
CA VAL A 38 1.12 -14.16 -12.80
C VAL A 38 2.26 -13.56 -13.61
N ALA A 39 2.70 -12.36 -13.23
CA ALA A 39 3.93 -11.77 -13.77
C ALA A 39 5.14 -12.52 -13.23
N THR A 40 5.96 -13.06 -14.12
CA THR A 40 7.09 -13.95 -13.76
C THR A 40 8.45 -13.27 -13.85
N ASN A 41 8.52 -12.07 -14.42
CA ASN A 41 9.74 -11.27 -14.51
C ASN A 41 9.45 -9.76 -14.34
N HIS A 42 10.51 -8.98 -14.13
CA HIS A 42 10.41 -7.54 -13.89
C HIS A 42 9.83 -6.79 -15.09
N GLN A 43 10.18 -7.16 -16.32
CA GLN A 43 9.69 -6.50 -17.53
C GLN A 43 8.17 -6.63 -17.66
N ALA A 44 7.63 -7.83 -17.49
CA ALA A 44 6.19 -8.07 -17.54
C ALA A 44 5.44 -7.32 -16.43
N LEU A 45 6.01 -7.25 -15.23
CA LEU A 45 5.46 -6.45 -14.13
C LEU A 45 5.47 -4.95 -14.49
N GLN A 46 6.57 -4.44 -15.04
CA GLN A 46 6.71 -3.05 -15.45
C GLN A 46 5.72 -2.69 -16.56
N ASP A 47 5.55 -3.57 -17.54
CA ASP A 47 4.62 -3.40 -18.65
C ASP A 47 3.16 -3.33 -18.16
N ILE A 48 2.76 -4.19 -17.23
CA ILE A 48 1.43 -4.18 -16.61
C ILE A 48 1.22 -2.92 -15.76
N MET A 49 2.24 -2.51 -15.01
CA MET A 49 2.10 -1.46 -14.00
C MET A 49 2.25 -0.04 -14.56
N SER A 50 3.01 0.14 -15.64
CA SER A 50 3.34 1.48 -16.17
C SER A 50 3.02 1.67 -17.64
N THR A 51 3.37 0.72 -18.52
CA THR A 51 3.25 0.93 -19.97
C THR A 51 1.84 0.69 -20.49
N ASN A 52 1.16 -0.33 -19.97
CA ASN A 52 -0.14 -0.79 -20.44
C ASN A 52 -1.17 -0.84 -19.29
N THR A 53 -1.04 0.04 -18.29
CA THR A 53 -1.86 0.03 -17.07
C THR A 53 -3.37 0.10 -17.34
N TYR A 54 -3.78 0.77 -18.43
CA TYR A 54 -5.19 0.95 -18.80
C TYR A 54 -5.73 -0.16 -19.72
N ASN A 55 -4.89 -1.07 -20.23
CA ASN A 55 -5.36 -2.24 -20.98
C ASN A 55 -5.96 -3.32 -20.06
N PHE A 56 -5.89 -3.09 -18.75
CA PHE A 56 -6.34 -3.93 -17.67
C PHE A 56 -7.20 -3.04 -16.76
N GLU A 57 -8.51 -3.04 -16.96
CA GLU A 57 -9.41 -2.17 -16.19
C GLU A 57 -9.50 -2.68 -14.75
N LYS A 58 -9.74 -1.83 -13.75
CA LYS A 58 -9.94 -2.34 -12.39
C LYS A 58 -11.40 -2.79 -12.25
N PRO A 59 -11.66 -4.01 -11.75
CA PRO A 59 -13.03 -4.47 -11.55
C PRO A 59 -13.77 -3.50 -10.65
N TRP A 60 -14.97 -3.11 -11.05
CA TRP A 60 -15.83 -2.20 -10.29
C TRP A 60 -16.04 -2.68 -8.83
N LYS A 61 -16.05 -4.00 -8.59
CA LYS A 61 -16.16 -4.59 -7.25
C LYS A 61 -14.96 -4.34 -6.32
N LEU A 62 -13.78 -4.07 -6.87
CA LEU A 62 -12.60 -3.72 -6.08
C LEU A 62 -12.73 -2.30 -5.52
N TYR A 63 -13.37 -1.40 -6.28
CA TYR A 63 -13.69 -0.07 -5.81
C TYR A 63 -14.69 -0.08 -4.67
N THR A 64 -15.65 -1.01 -4.66
CA THR A 64 -16.54 -1.21 -3.49
C THR A 64 -15.81 -1.76 -2.26
N LEU A 65 -14.77 -2.59 -2.41
CA LEU A 65 -13.97 -3.07 -1.26
C LEU A 65 -13.08 -1.95 -0.68
N ILE A 66 -12.51 -1.10 -1.54
CA ILE A 66 -11.80 0.10 -1.11
C ILE A 66 -12.80 1.03 -0.40
N TRP A 67 -13.94 1.29 -1.01
CA TRP A 67 -15.05 2.05 -0.42
C TRP A 67 -15.50 1.52 0.95
N GLU A 68 -15.77 0.21 1.08
CA GLU A 68 -16.15 -0.46 2.34
C GLU A 68 -15.10 -0.30 3.44
N LYS A 69 -13.81 -0.28 3.08
CA LYS A 69 -12.72 -0.17 4.04
C LYS A 69 -12.27 1.26 4.34
N THR A 70 -12.50 2.19 3.44
CA THR A 70 -11.90 3.53 3.51
C THR A 70 -12.90 4.67 3.55
N GLY A 71 -14.15 4.47 3.10
CA GLY A 71 -15.16 5.52 3.01
C GLY A 71 -14.82 6.62 2.00
N ILE A 72 -13.90 6.36 1.07
CA ILE A 72 -13.35 7.38 0.17
C ILE A 72 -14.14 7.43 -1.12
N LEU A 73 -14.82 8.56 -1.29
CA LEU A 73 -15.70 8.85 -2.39
C LEU A 73 -14.87 9.44 -3.55
N LEU A 74 -14.50 8.63 -4.54
CA LEU A 74 -14.07 9.22 -5.82
C LEU A 74 -15.34 9.66 -6.56
N GLU A 75 -15.43 10.92 -6.97
CA GLU A 75 -16.58 11.51 -7.67
C GLU A 75 -16.99 10.71 -8.94
N GLN A 76 -15.99 10.07 -9.57
CA GLN A 76 -16.18 9.13 -10.69
C GLN A 76 -16.94 7.85 -10.29
N LEU A 77 -16.69 7.33 -9.08
CA LEU A 77 -17.31 6.10 -8.56
C LEU A 77 -18.73 6.31 -8.06
N GLU A 78 -19.10 7.51 -7.57
CA GLU A 78 -20.50 7.81 -7.24
C GLU A 78 -21.40 7.71 -8.47
N LYS A 79 -20.90 8.22 -9.59
CA LYS A 79 -21.62 8.26 -10.86
C LYS A 79 -21.88 6.83 -11.38
N GLU A 80 -20.96 5.91 -11.10
CA GLU A 80 -21.01 4.52 -11.52
C GLU A 80 -21.73 3.61 -10.50
N ALA A 81 -21.59 3.85 -9.20
CA ALA A 81 -22.33 3.16 -8.13
C ALA A 81 -23.85 3.44 -8.21
N LYS A 82 -24.24 4.66 -8.62
CA LYS A 82 -25.63 4.99 -8.97
C LYS A 82 -26.15 4.20 -10.17
N ALA A 83 -25.27 3.78 -11.08
CA ALA A 83 -25.63 2.97 -12.24
C ALA A 83 -25.73 1.46 -11.93
N ASN A 84 -25.13 0.98 -10.83
CA ASN A 84 -25.15 -0.44 -10.46
C ASN A 84 -25.26 -0.65 -8.93
N PRO A 85 -26.48 -0.57 -8.36
CA PRO A 85 -26.69 -0.66 -6.92
C PRO A 85 -26.52 -2.11 -6.42
N MET A 86 -25.61 -2.33 -5.46
CA MET A 86 -25.51 -3.61 -4.73
C MET A 86 -26.31 -3.60 -3.41
N GLU A 87 -26.60 -4.82 -2.96
CA GLU A 87 -27.31 -5.16 -1.73
C GLU A 87 -26.65 -4.51 -0.50
N LYS A 88 -27.44 -3.74 0.26
CA LYS A 88 -26.99 -2.86 1.34
C LYS A 88 -26.40 -3.64 2.52
N MET A 89 -25.20 -3.25 2.95
CA MET A 89 -24.67 -3.55 4.28
C MET A 89 -24.96 -2.33 5.19
N ASP A 90 -25.09 -2.52 6.51
CA ASP A 90 -25.55 -1.47 7.46
C ASP A 90 -24.72 -0.18 7.41
N ASP A 91 -25.24 0.83 6.68
CA ASP A 91 -24.65 2.16 6.46
C ASP A 91 -24.32 2.90 7.77
N GLU A 92 -25.03 2.59 8.86
CA GLU A 92 -24.96 3.29 10.15
C GLU A 92 -23.62 3.09 10.89
N MET A 93 -23.00 1.90 10.77
CA MET A 93 -21.72 1.59 11.41
C MET A 93 -20.53 2.20 10.65
N ILE A 94 -20.65 2.26 9.32
CA ILE A 94 -19.62 2.84 8.44
C ILE A 94 -19.56 4.35 8.63
N ASP A 95 -20.71 5.02 8.70
CA ASP A 95 -20.83 6.47 8.89
C ASP A 95 -20.21 6.94 10.23
N GLN A 96 -20.36 6.14 11.29
CA GLN A 96 -19.83 6.47 12.62
C GLN A 96 -18.29 6.42 12.69
N GLU A 97 -17.67 5.39 12.11
CA GLU A 97 -16.20 5.20 12.11
C GLU A 97 -15.50 6.10 11.08
N THR A 98 -16.08 6.24 9.88
CA THR A 98 -15.52 7.16 8.86
C THR A 98 -15.72 8.62 9.24
N GLY A 99 -16.81 8.95 9.94
CA GLY A 99 -17.08 10.31 10.43
C GLY A 99 -16.00 10.84 11.37
N PHE A 100 -15.48 10.01 12.28
CA PHE A 100 -14.38 10.41 13.17
C PHE A 100 -13.09 10.70 12.41
N LEU A 101 -12.65 9.77 11.54
CA LEU A 101 -11.42 9.95 10.75
C LEU A 101 -11.54 11.16 9.82
N ARG A 102 -12.69 11.35 9.19
CA ARG A 102 -12.96 12.49 8.32
C ARG A 102 -12.90 13.81 9.11
N ALA A 103 -13.48 13.86 10.30
CA ALA A 103 -13.40 15.04 11.18
C ALA A 103 -11.95 15.38 11.55
N VAL A 104 -11.15 14.38 11.94
CA VAL A 104 -9.72 14.59 12.26
C VAL A 104 -8.95 15.10 11.03
N CYS A 105 -9.16 14.52 9.85
CA CYS A 105 -8.54 14.99 8.61
C CYS A 105 -8.95 16.43 8.28
N HIS A 106 -10.22 16.77 8.47
CA HIS A 106 -10.74 18.11 8.25
C HIS A 106 -10.10 19.13 9.20
N ASP A 107 -9.96 18.80 10.49
CA ASP A 107 -9.28 19.66 11.47
C ASP A 107 -7.83 19.93 11.08
N ILE A 108 -7.10 18.91 10.61
CA ILE A 108 -5.71 19.06 10.11
C ILE A 108 -5.66 19.98 8.88
N VAL A 109 -6.60 19.82 7.94
CA VAL A 109 -6.68 20.67 6.74
C VAL A 109 -6.91 22.12 7.13
N LEU A 110 -7.89 22.38 8.00
CA LEU A 110 -8.19 23.72 8.50
C LEU A 110 -7.00 24.35 9.21
N GLU A 111 -6.34 23.62 10.11
CA GLU A 111 -5.17 24.12 10.84
C GLU A 111 -4.05 24.55 9.87
N LYS A 112 -3.77 23.71 8.86
CA LYS A 112 -2.76 24.03 7.82
C LYS A 112 -3.16 25.23 6.96
N ARG A 113 -4.45 25.38 6.61
CA ARG A 113 -4.96 26.53 5.86
C ARG A 113 -4.82 27.84 6.64
N GLU A 114 -5.11 27.83 7.94
CA GLU A 114 -4.94 29.00 8.79
C GLU A 114 -3.46 29.35 9.02
N ALA A 115 -2.60 28.33 9.14
CA ALA A 115 -1.16 28.51 9.20
C ALA A 115 -0.60 29.15 7.91
N LEU A 116 -1.15 28.79 6.74
CA LEU A 116 -0.85 29.41 5.44
C LEU A 116 -1.28 30.88 5.37
N LYS A 117 -2.54 31.19 5.72
CA LYS A 117 -3.08 32.56 5.67
C LYS A 117 -2.31 33.52 6.58
N SER A 118 -1.94 33.04 7.77
CA SER A 118 -1.25 33.85 8.78
C SER A 118 0.23 34.16 8.46
N HIS A 119 0.78 33.69 7.33
CA HIS A 119 2.20 33.82 6.96
C HIS A 119 3.17 33.36 8.06
N LYS A 120 2.70 32.52 9.00
CA LYS A 120 3.48 32.03 10.13
C LYS A 120 4.42 30.88 9.73
N VAL A 121 4.19 30.26 8.58
CA VAL A 121 4.93 29.09 8.12
C VAL A 121 5.74 29.48 6.89
N ASP A 122 7.06 29.26 6.97
CA ASP A 122 7.96 29.36 5.82
C ASP A 122 7.49 28.40 4.74
N THR A 123 7.43 28.84 3.48
CA THR A 123 7.21 28.01 2.29
C THR A 123 7.99 26.69 2.35
N LYS A 124 9.22 26.72 2.89
CA LYS A 124 10.08 25.55 3.05
C LYS A 124 9.58 24.53 4.08
N ALA A 125 8.87 24.97 5.11
CA ALA A 125 8.25 24.11 6.11
C ALA A 125 6.94 23.47 5.61
N LEU A 126 6.26 24.12 4.67
CA LEU A 126 5.09 23.53 3.98
C LEU A 126 5.49 22.50 2.92
N GLU A 127 6.62 22.69 2.24
CA GLU A 127 7.18 21.69 1.31
C GLU A 127 7.68 20.42 2.03
N ALA A 128 7.91 20.48 3.35
CA ALA A 128 8.28 19.30 4.13
C ALA A 128 7.13 18.31 4.32
N ASP A 129 5.90 18.73 4.03
CA ASP A 129 4.70 17.90 4.10
C ASP A 129 4.04 17.77 2.72
N ILE A 130 3.61 16.55 2.37
CA ILE A 130 2.96 16.27 1.10
C ILE A 130 1.67 17.10 0.95
N PHE A 131 0.88 17.23 2.01
CA PHE A 131 -0.37 18.00 1.96
C PHE A 131 -0.11 19.50 1.92
N GLY A 132 0.91 19.99 2.62
CA GLY A 132 1.37 21.38 2.48
C GLY A 132 1.75 21.72 1.04
N THR A 133 2.48 20.82 0.37
CA THR A 133 2.86 20.98 -1.04
C THR A 133 1.65 20.99 -1.96
N ILE A 134 0.71 20.05 -1.78
CA ILE A 134 -0.53 19.98 -2.59
C ILE A 134 -1.39 21.25 -2.36
N MET A 135 -1.51 21.70 -1.10
CA MET A 135 -2.24 22.90 -0.72
C MET A 135 -1.68 24.16 -1.39
N LEU A 136 -0.35 24.28 -1.51
CA LEU A 136 0.32 25.41 -2.15
C LEU A 136 0.04 25.48 -3.66
N ARG A 137 -0.16 24.34 -4.32
CA ARG A 137 -0.51 24.29 -5.75
C ARG A 137 -1.94 24.75 -6.01
N GLY A 138 -2.82 24.66 -5.01
CA GLY A 138 -4.21 25.10 -5.12
C GLY A 138 -5.06 24.22 -6.04
N GLU A 139 -4.62 22.99 -6.29
CA GLU A 139 -5.25 22.05 -7.23
C GLU A 139 -6.43 21.27 -6.62
N PHE A 140 -6.60 21.31 -5.29
CA PHE A 140 -7.61 20.55 -4.57
C PHE A 140 -8.38 21.43 -3.57
N SER A 141 -9.70 21.22 -3.51
CA SER A 141 -10.57 21.73 -2.47
C SER A 141 -10.27 21.07 -1.12
N ASP A 142 -10.80 21.64 -0.03
CA ASP A 142 -10.55 21.10 1.31
C ASP A 142 -11.17 19.71 1.49
N ASP A 143 -12.34 19.44 0.89
CA ASP A 143 -12.95 18.10 0.89
C ASP A 143 -12.13 17.09 0.10
N GLU A 144 -11.63 17.45 -1.09
CA GLU A 144 -10.77 16.57 -1.87
C GLU A 144 -9.44 16.29 -1.17
N LEU A 145 -8.88 17.27 -0.46
CA LEU A 145 -7.69 17.07 0.36
C LEU A 145 -7.95 16.07 1.50
N VAL A 146 -9.11 16.16 2.16
CA VAL A 146 -9.52 15.19 3.17
C VAL A 146 -9.65 13.80 2.56
N ASP A 147 -10.25 13.66 1.37
CA ASP A 147 -10.37 12.37 0.67
C ASP A 147 -9.00 11.79 0.29
N GLN A 148 -8.05 12.63 -0.15
CA GLN A 148 -6.67 12.20 -0.37
C GLN A 148 -5.99 11.76 0.94
N MET A 149 -6.16 12.51 2.04
CA MET A 149 -5.61 12.14 3.35
C MET A 149 -6.12 10.78 3.82
N LEU A 150 -7.42 10.54 3.72
CA LEU A 150 -8.02 9.25 4.05
C LEU A 150 -7.44 8.14 3.16
N THR A 151 -7.17 8.44 1.88
CA THR A 151 -6.59 7.46 0.94
C THR A 151 -5.22 7.03 1.40
N PHE A 152 -4.36 7.99 1.73
CA PHE A 152 -3.01 7.71 2.22
C PHE A 152 -3.03 6.96 3.55
N LEU A 153 -3.92 7.33 4.47
CA LEU A 153 -4.04 6.67 5.77
C LEU A 153 -4.46 5.21 5.60
N ALA A 154 -5.52 4.97 4.83
CA ALA A 154 -6.01 3.62 4.60
C ALA A 154 -5.00 2.73 3.87
N ALA A 155 -4.38 3.27 2.81
CA ALA A 155 -3.40 2.53 2.02
C ALA A 155 -2.12 2.23 2.80
N GLY A 156 -1.65 3.16 3.65
CA GLY A 156 -0.37 3.06 4.35
C GLY A 156 -0.42 2.39 5.72
N HIS A 157 -1.54 2.47 6.44
CA HIS A 157 -1.63 2.04 7.82
C HIS A 157 -1.70 0.50 7.97
N GLU A 158 -2.76 -0.13 7.43
CA GLU A 158 -2.92 -1.58 7.58
C GLU A 158 -1.81 -2.36 6.85
N THR A 159 -1.34 -1.85 5.70
CA THR A 159 -0.39 -2.58 4.86
C THR A 159 1.00 -2.67 5.49
N THR A 160 1.50 -1.55 5.98
CA THR A 160 2.82 -1.43 6.61
C THR A 160 2.84 -2.11 7.97
N ALA A 161 1.78 -1.94 8.78
CA ALA A 161 1.69 -2.59 10.10
C ALA A 161 1.73 -4.12 9.99
N ARG A 162 1.03 -4.70 9.00
CA ARG A 162 1.05 -6.14 8.74
C ARG A 162 2.42 -6.62 8.26
N ALA A 163 3.07 -5.89 7.36
CA ALA A 163 4.41 -6.22 6.89
C ALA A 163 5.41 -6.25 8.05
N LEU A 164 5.39 -5.22 8.90
CA LEU A 164 6.23 -5.14 10.10
C LEU A 164 5.94 -6.27 11.09
N THR A 165 4.66 -6.61 11.29
CA THR A 165 4.26 -7.73 12.17
C THR A 165 4.88 -9.05 11.69
N TRP A 166 4.81 -9.34 10.40
CA TRP A 166 5.42 -10.55 9.83
C TRP A 166 6.95 -10.52 9.89
N ALA A 167 7.57 -9.35 9.67
CA ALA A 167 9.01 -9.18 9.84
C ALA A 167 9.45 -9.52 11.26
N CYS A 168 8.79 -8.96 12.28
CA CYS A 168 9.05 -9.26 13.69
C CYS A 168 8.88 -10.75 13.99
N TYR A 169 7.78 -11.36 13.52
CA TYR A 169 7.52 -12.78 13.71
C TYR A 169 8.64 -13.65 13.11
N LEU A 170 9.02 -13.40 11.86
CA LEU A 170 10.06 -14.16 11.17
C LEU A 170 11.44 -13.97 11.84
N LEU A 171 11.79 -12.75 12.24
CA LEU A 171 13.05 -12.49 12.95
C LEU A 171 13.10 -13.18 14.32
N CYS A 172 11.97 -13.34 15.01
CA CYS A 172 11.91 -14.15 16.23
C CYS A 172 12.14 -15.64 15.98
N GLN A 173 11.75 -16.15 14.81
CA GLN A 173 11.96 -17.55 14.41
C GLN A 173 13.35 -17.82 13.82
N HIS A 174 14.05 -16.77 13.38
CA HIS A 174 15.40 -16.85 12.78
C HIS A 174 16.41 -15.95 13.53
N PRO A 175 16.84 -16.34 14.75
CA PRO A 175 17.73 -15.51 15.58
C PRO A 175 19.12 -15.27 14.98
N ASP A 176 19.59 -16.18 14.13
CA ASP A 176 20.81 -16.06 13.36
C ASP A 176 20.73 -14.87 12.38
N ILE A 177 19.67 -14.80 11.57
CA ILE A 177 19.42 -13.69 10.65
C ILE A 177 19.20 -12.39 11.42
N GLN A 178 18.46 -12.44 12.53
CA GLN A 178 18.25 -11.26 13.38
C GLN A 178 19.57 -10.70 13.92
N SER A 179 20.52 -11.57 14.29
CA SER A 179 21.84 -11.16 14.79
C SER A 179 22.67 -10.52 13.69
N CYS A 180 22.73 -11.13 12.50
CA CYS A 180 23.42 -10.56 11.34
C CYS A 180 22.80 -9.22 10.90
N LEU A 181 21.47 -9.11 10.88
CA LEU A 181 20.78 -7.87 10.52
C LEU A 181 21.10 -6.75 11.52
N ARG A 182 21.10 -7.07 12.82
CA ARG A 182 21.47 -6.12 13.87
C ARG A 182 22.92 -5.64 13.73
N GLU A 183 23.84 -6.53 13.34
CA GLU A 183 25.24 -6.18 13.07
C GLU A 183 25.37 -5.25 11.85
N GLU A 184 24.66 -5.53 10.75
CA GLU A 184 24.65 -4.67 9.55
C GLU A 184 24.12 -3.26 9.90
N ILE A 185 23.03 -3.20 10.66
CA ILE A 185 22.43 -1.94 11.11
C ILE A 185 23.38 -1.17 12.02
N TYR A 186 23.97 -1.77 13.05
CA TYR A 186 24.87 -1.05 13.95
C TYR A 186 26.19 -0.64 13.31
N THR A 187 26.64 -1.36 12.28
CA THR A 187 27.82 -0.96 11.50
C THR A 187 27.52 0.30 10.67
N THR A 188 26.31 0.42 10.13
CA THR A 188 25.90 1.53 9.25
C THR A 188 25.34 2.73 10.02
N ILE A 189 24.63 2.46 11.12
CA ILE A 189 23.89 3.40 11.98
C ILE A 189 24.35 3.15 13.42
N PRO A 190 25.51 3.71 13.83
CA PRO A 190 26.17 3.36 15.09
C PRO A 190 25.51 3.91 16.35
N SER A 191 24.68 4.95 16.23
CA SER A 191 23.96 5.53 17.37
C SER A 191 22.57 6.01 16.99
N ALA A 192 21.72 6.25 18.00
CA ALA A 192 20.36 6.74 17.79
C ALA A 192 20.32 8.20 17.29
N GLU A 193 21.36 8.97 17.58
CA GLU A 193 21.55 10.36 17.14
C GLU A 193 22.14 10.45 15.73
N HIS A 194 22.58 9.33 15.16
CA HIS A 194 23.13 9.28 13.82
C HIS A 194 22.04 9.54 12.79
N ALA A 195 22.21 10.60 12.00
CA ALA A 195 21.26 10.94 10.95
C ALA A 195 21.22 9.83 9.89
N ILE A 196 20.04 9.25 9.69
CA ILE A 196 19.80 8.20 8.70
C ILE A 196 19.58 8.85 7.34
N THR A 197 20.37 8.45 6.36
CA THR A 197 20.24 8.90 4.96
C THR A 197 19.70 7.78 4.08
N TRP A 198 19.08 8.17 2.96
CA TRP A 198 18.58 7.20 1.96
C TRP A 198 19.68 6.25 1.47
N ASN A 199 20.86 6.80 1.13
CA ASN A 199 21.98 6.02 0.61
C ASN A 199 22.46 4.95 1.62
N GLN A 200 22.36 5.22 2.93
CA GLN A 200 22.68 4.22 3.96
C GLN A 200 21.67 3.07 3.96
N LEU A 201 20.37 3.39 3.90
CA LEU A 201 19.32 2.37 3.83
C LEU A 201 19.47 1.49 2.58
N GLU A 202 19.76 2.10 1.43
CA GLU A 202 19.99 1.39 0.17
C GLU A 202 21.24 0.50 0.21
N SER A 203 22.28 0.92 0.95
CA SER A 203 23.52 0.14 1.10
C SER A 203 23.38 -1.12 1.96
N MET A 204 22.35 -1.20 2.82
CA MET A 204 22.13 -2.33 3.73
C MET A 204 21.44 -3.51 3.01
N SER A 205 22.25 -4.34 2.37
CA SER A 205 21.78 -5.46 1.55
C SER A 205 20.94 -6.49 2.31
N LEU A 206 21.30 -6.81 3.56
CA LEU A 206 20.56 -7.78 4.35
C LEU A 206 19.23 -7.20 4.84
N LEU A 207 19.19 -5.93 5.24
CA LEU A 207 17.94 -5.23 5.55
C LEU A 207 16.96 -5.29 4.37
N ASN A 208 17.41 -4.92 3.18
CA ASN A 208 16.58 -4.98 1.97
C ASN A 208 16.16 -6.42 1.66
N GLY A 209 17.07 -7.38 1.76
CA GLY A 209 16.78 -8.80 1.58
C GLY A 209 15.73 -9.33 2.56
N VAL A 210 15.76 -8.90 3.83
CA VAL A 210 14.75 -9.26 4.84
C VAL A 210 13.39 -8.67 4.48
N CYS A 211 13.32 -7.39 4.08
CA CYS A 211 12.07 -6.77 3.65
C CYS A 211 11.45 -7.52 2.45
N GLU A 212 12.25 -7.82 1.44
CA GLU A 212 11.84 -8.59 0.26
C GLU A 212 11.36 -9.99 0.63
N GLU A 213 12.10 -10.69 1.51
CA GLU A 213 11.76 -12.06 1.91
C GLU A 213 10.47 -12.11 2.74
N VAL A 214 10.25 -11.13 3.62
CA VAL A 214 9.00 -10.98 4.37
C VAL A 214 7.82 -10.82 3.42
N LEU A 215 7.94 -9.95 2.41
CA LEU A 215 6.88 -9.71 1.43
C LEU A 215 6.70 -10.88 0.46
N ARG A 216 7.76 -11.64 0.17
CA ARG A 216 7.69 -12.89 -0.62
C ARG A 216 6.93 -13.99 0.11
N LEU A 217 7.16 -14.15 1.41
CA LEU A 217 6.52 -15.17 2.24
C LEU A 217 5.08 -14.78 2.62
N TYR A 218 4.90 -13.52 3.04
CA TYR A 218 3.66 -12.95 3.57
C TYR A 218 3.33 -11.61 2.92
N PRO A 219 2.93 -11.60 1.63
CA PRO A 219 2.56 -10.38 0.95
C PRO A 219 1.31 -9.77 1.61
N THR A 220 1.36 -8.50 1.98
CA THR A 220 0.22 -7.83 2.60
C THR A 220 -0.94 -7.66 1.62
N VAL A 221 -0.62 -7.45 0.34
CA VAL A 221 -1.57 -7.44 -0.78
C VAL A 221 -1.14 -8.55 -1.75
N PRO A 222 -1.72 -9.76 -1.67
CA PRO A 222 -1.23 -10.94 -2.40
C PRO A 222 -1.55 -10.93 -3.89
N ALA A 223 -2.51 -10.12 -4.33
CA ALA A 223 -2.92 -10.01 -5.72
C ALA A 223 -3.47 -8.61 -6.00
N THR A 224 -3.33 -8.17 -7.24
CA THR A 224 -4.07 -7.02 -7.77
C THR A 224 -5.09 -7.55 -8.76
N ILE A 225 -6.30 -7.01 -8.75
CA ILE A 225 -7.37 -7.48 -9.63
C ILE A 225 -7.51 -6.51 -10.80
N ARG A 226 -7.63 -7.08 -12.00
CA ARG A 226 -7.87 -6.39 -13.26
C ARG A 226 -8.89 -7.16 -14.11
N GLU A 227 -9.63 -6.47 -14.96
CA GLU A 227 -10.58 -6.97 -15.97
C GLU A 227 -10.07 -6.66 -17.38
#